data_AF-A0A315XXJ4-F1
#
_entry.id   AF-A0A315XXJ4-F1
#
_cell.length_a   1.000
_cell.length_b   1.000
_cell.length_c   1.000
_cell.angle_alpha   90.00
_cell.angle_beta   90.00
_cell.angle_gamma   90.00
#
_symmetry.space_group_name_H-M   'P 1'
#
loop_
_entity.id
_entity.type
_entity.pdbx_description
1 polymer ?
#
loop_
_entity_poly.entity_id
_entity_poly.type
_entity_poly.pdbx_seq_one_letter_code
_entity_poly.pdbx_strand_id
1 'polypeptide(L)'
;MVNATVSNKDKNVEKVNTLGKVSGIMLNIALTALIIGMVTCIVMSIYFCTLPKDAVALKGDFKGSVTVSHELPEKFIVINEEDVEVGKEGRQLKYSVTENRDEDNNKVYDISFLLDKLTGTELKLVAAGAMALIALSLLILSIIVIFGKKLAKALATCDSPFEDNVLKKMKSFGFSLIPWALYKLIVGNLGGITTVIFVLIVLLFISVFNYGAKLQRESDETL
;
A
#
# COMPACT_ATOMS: atom_id res chain seq x y z
N MET A 1 52.49 5.02 2.84
CA MET A 1 51.28 4.29 2.41
C MET A 1 50.21 4.13 3.51
N VAL A 2 50.57 4.15 4.80
CA VAL A 2 49.61 4.00 5.93
C VAL A 2 48.63 5.19 6.09
N ASN A 3 49.03 6.42 5.75
CA ASN A 3 48.15 7.60 5.87
C ASN A 3 46.97 7.63 4.88
N ALA A 4 47.08 6.98 3.72
CA ALA A 4 46.04 7.03 2.69
C ALA A 4 44.86 6.10 2.98
N THR A 5 45.11 4.94 3.61
CA THR A 5 44.10 3.95 3.96
C THR A 5 43.26 4.38 5.17
N VAL A 6 43.88 5.00 6.18
CA VAL A 6 43.16 5.57 7.34
C VAL A 6 42.24 6.72 6.88
N SER A 7 42.75 7.64 6.06
CA SER A 7 41.94 8.74 5.51
C SER A 7 40.71 8.29 4.73
N ASN A 8 40.79 7.16 3.99
CA ASN A 8 39.65 6.64 3.22
C ASN A 8 38.59 5.95 4.08
N LYS A 9 38.99 5.27 5.16
CA LYS A 9 38.05 4.65 6.10
C LYS A 9 37.18 5.72 6.78
N ASP A 10 37.81 6.79 7.27
CA ASP A 10 37.14 7.90 7.94
C ASP A 10 36.14 8.62 7.01
N LYS A 11 36.55 8.84 5.74
CA LYS A 11 35.67 9.42 4.70
C LYS A 11 34.45 8.54 4.39
N ASN A 12 34.59 7.22 4.43
CA ASN A 12 33.49 6.31 4.15
C ASN A 12 32.48 6.26 5.31
N VAL A 13 32.96 6.26 6.55
CA VAL A 13 32.10 6.34 7.75
C VAL A 13 31.37 7.69 7.80
N GLU A 14 32.05 8.78 7.46
CA GLU A 14 31.44 10.11 7.38
C GLU A 14 30.29 10.18 6.37
N LYS A 15 30.43 9.52 5.21
CA LYS A 15 29.33 9.40 4.23
C LYS A 15 28.13 8.64 4.79
N VAL A 16 28.36 7.54 5.49
CA VAL A 16 27.28 6.77 6.14
C VAL A 16 26.59 7.63 7.20
N ASN A 17 27.36 8.35 8.02
CA ASN A 17 26.82 9.26 9.02
C ASN A 17 26.00 10.40 8.38
N THR A 18 26.43 10.92 7.24
CA THR A 18 25.69 11.92 6.48
C THR A 18 24.38 11.34 5.93
N LEU A 19 24.39 10.12 5.40
CA LEU A 19 23.17 9.42 4.98
C LEU A 19 22.21 9.19 6.15
N GLY A 20 22.72 8.83 7.33
CA GLY A 20 21.92 8.71 8.55
C GLY A 20 21.23 10.02 8.93
N LYS A 21 21.94 11.15 8.85
CA LYS A 21 21.38 12.49 9.13
C LYS A 21 20.30 12.87 8.12
N VAL A 22 20.58 12.74 6.82
CA VAL A 22 19.65 13.09 5.74
C VAL A 22 18.40 12.21 5.79
N SER A 23 18.56 10.90 5.93
CA SER A 23 17.42 9.97 6.08
C SER A 23 16.60 10.26 7.34
N GLY A 24 17.24 10.64 8.45
CA GLY A 24 16.56 11.06 9.67
C GLY A 24 15.67 12.28 9.47
N ILE A 25 16.13 13.28 8.72
CA ILE A 25 15.35 14.47 8.36
C ILE A 25 14.17 14.08 7.47
N MET A 26 14.41 13.29 6.43
CA MET A 26 13.36 12.83 5.51
C MET A 26 12.26 12.05 6.25
N LEU A 27 12.64 11.17 7.18
CA LEU A 27 11.71 10.40 7.99
C LEU A 27 10.96 11.25 9.02
N ASN A 28 11.56 12.33 9.54
CA ASN A 28 10.84 13.28 10.37
C ASN A 28 9.71 13.97 9.59
N ILE A 29 10.00 14.41 8.37
CA ILE A 29 9.00 15.04 7.48
C ILE A 29 7.88 14.04 7.18
N ALA A 30 8.23 12.80 6.84
CA ALA A 30 7.25 11.74 6.58
C ALA A 30 6.36 11.46 7.80
N LEU A 31 6.93 11.40 9.01
CA LEU A 31 6.16 11.20 10.24
C LEU A 31 5.17 12.35 10.48
N THR A 32 5.61 13.60 10.29
CA THR A 32 4.73 14.77 10.42
C THR A 32 3.57 14.71 9.41
N ALA A 33 3.84 14.35 8.16
CA ALA A 33 2.80 14.16 7.15
C ALA A 33 1.79 13.06 7.53
N LEU A 34 2.27 11.94 8.10
CA LEU A 34 1.40 10.86 8.58
C LEU A 34 0.52 11.31 9.74
N ILE A 35 1.04 12.12 10.67
CA ILE A 35 0.26 12.69 11.78
C ILE A 35 -0.83 13.62 11.25
N ILE A 36 -0.50 14.50 10.31
CA ILE A 36 -1.49 15.37 9.65
C ILE A 36 -2.58 14.51 8.98
N GLY A 37 -2.18 13.46 8.26
CA GLY A 37 -3.10 12.49 7.66
C GLY A 37 -4.05 11.87 8.69
N MET A 38 -3.54 11.44 9.84
CA MET A 38 -4.38 10.88 10.92
C MET A 38 -5.38 11.91 11.45
N VAL A 39 -4.97 13.17 11.64
CA VAL A 39 -5.87 14.25 12.07
C VAL A 39 -6.96 14.50 11.02
N THR A 40 -6.61 14.53 9.73
CA THR A 40 -7.62 14.69 8.66
C THR A 40 -8.61 13.52 8.62
N CYS A 41 -8.17 12.29 8.91
CA CYS A 41 -9.06 11.15 9.01
C CYS A 41 -10.09 11.32 10.14
N ILE A 42 -9.69 11.86 11.28
CA ILE A 42 -10.61 12.12 12.39
C ILE A 42 -11.65 13.18 12.00
N VAL A 43 -11.21 14.30 11.41
CA VAL A 43 -12.11 15.39 10.98
C VAL A 43 -13.11 14.91 9.94
N MET A 44 -12.65 14.16 8.93
CA MET A 44 -13.53 13.60 7.90
C MET A 44 -14.52 12.58 8.48
N SER A 45 -14.10 11.77 9.45
CA SER A 45 -15.00 10.81 10.10
C SER A 45 -16.14 11.53 10.84
N ILE A 46 -15.84 12.63 11.54
CA ILE A 46 -16.86 13.47 12.19
C ILE A 46 -17.81 14.08 11.16
N TYR A 47 -17.28 14.59 10.05
CA TYR A 47 -18.09 15.13 8.95
C TYR A 47 -19.08 14.08 8.41
N PHE A 48 -18.61 12.85 8.16
CA PHE A 48 -19.48 11.75 7.73
C PHE A 48 -20.55 11.36 8.75
N CYS A 49 -20.27 11.47 10.05
CA CYS A 49 -21.28 11.24 11.09
C CYS A 49 -22.43 12.27 11.01
N THR A 50 -22.11 13.54 10.69
CA THR A 50 -23.08 14.65 10.64
C THR A 50 -23.96 14.67 9.39
N LEU A 51 -23.67 13.88 8.36
CA LEU A 51 -24.48 13.82 7.14
C LEU A 51 -25.90 13.26 7.43
N PRO A 52 -27.00 13.92 7.01
CA PRO A 52 -28.35 13.37 7.16
C PRO A 52 -28.54 12.09 6.34
N LYS A 53 -29.33 11.14 6.83
CA LYS A 53 -29.59 9.84 6.16
C LYS A 53 -30.26 9.98 4.79
N ASP A 54 -30.93 11.12 4.57
CA ASP A 54 -31.71 11.42 3.36
C ASP A 54 -31.04 12.46 2.44
N ALA A 55 -29.87 13.00 2.81
CA ALA A 55 -29.23 14.09 2.08
C ALA A 55 -28.49 13.65 0.81
N VAL A 56 -28.09 12.37 0.73
CA VAL A 56 -27.31 11.84 -0.39
C VAL A 56 -27.97 10.59 -0.93
N ALA A 57 -28.65 10.75 -2.06
CA ALA A 57 -29.12 9.66 -2.89
C ALA A 57 -28.31 9.70 -4.18
N LEU A 58 -27.32 8.82 -4.30
CA LEU A 58 -26.59 8.64 -5.55
C LEU A 58 -27.40 7.70 -6.44
N LYS A 59 -27.95 8.25 -7.51
CA LYS A 59 -28.53 7.51 -8.63
C LYS A 59 -27.66 7.79 -9.85
N GLY A 60 -27.18 6.75 -10.49
CA GLY A 60 -26.38 6.84 -11.71
C GLY A 60 -26.93 5.86 -12.73
N ASP A 61 -27.24 6.39 -13.92
CA ASP A 61 -27.53 5.61 -15.12
C ASP A 61 -26.26 5.65 -15.98
N PHE A 62 -25.57 4.51 -16.08
CA PHE A 62 -24.39 4.37 -16.92
C PHE A 62 -24.75 3.48 -18.10
N LYS A 63 -24.74 4.06 -19.30
CA LYS A 63 -24.95 3.34 -20.56
C LYS A 63 -23.61 3.23 -21.29
N GLY A 64 -23.20 2.00 -21.57
CA GLY A 64 -22.04 1.70 -22.39
C GLY A 64 -22.41 0.75 -23.52
N SER A 65 -22.09 1.11 -24.76
CA SER A 65 -22.24 0.24 -25.92
C SER A 65 -20.92 -0.45 -26.21
N VAL A 66 -20.90 -1.78 -26.26
CA VAL A 66 -19.73 -2.56 -26.69
C VAL A 66 -20.01 -3.13 -28.07
N THR A 67 -19.28 -2.64 -29.07
CA THR A 67 -19.30 -3.18 -30.43
C THR A 67 -18.25 -4.27 -30.55
N VAL A 68 -18.68 -5.51 -30.82
CA VAL A 68 -17.76 -6.63 -31.05
C VAL A 68 -17.62 -6.82 -32.56
N SER A 69 -16.45 -6.48 -33.10
CA SER A 69 -16.24 -6.42 -34.55
C SER A 69 -15.69 -7.68 -35.21
N HIS A 70 -15.66 -8.84 -34.53
CA HIS A 70 -15.22 -10.12 -35.12
C HIS A 70 -16.03 -11.29 -34.55
N GLU A 71 -16.32 -12.28 -35.38
CA GLU A 71 -17.00 -13.54 -35.05
C GLU A 71 -16.21 -14.33 -34.00
N LEU A 72 -16.45 -14.04 -32.72
CA LEU A 72 -16.00 -14.88 -31.63
C LEU A 72 -16.90 -16.14 -31.58
N PRO A 73 -16.32 -17.34 -31.40
CA PRO A 73 -17.10 -18.57 -31.36
C PRO A 73 -18.17 -18.50 -30.26
N GLU A 74 -19.42 -18.81 -30.64
CA GLU A 74 -20.67 -18.67 -29.86
C GLU A 74 -20.62 -19.24 -28.43
N LYS A 75 -19.63 -20.10 -28.14
CA LYS A 75 -19.45 -20.76 -26.86
C LYS A 75 -18.90 -19.87 -25.73
N PHE A 76 -18.40 -18.67 -26.03
CA PHE A 76 -17.85 -17.75 -25.03
C PHE A 76 -18.83 -16.64 -24.60
N ILE A 77 -19.97 -16.50 -25.28
CA ILE A 77 -20.97 -15.48 -24.95
C ILE A 77 -22.28 -16.20 -24.62
N VAL A 78 -22.33 -16.81 -23.44
CA VAL A 78 -23.60 -17.11 -22.78
C VAL A 78 -23.90 -15.90 -21.89
N ILE A 79 -24.49 -14.87 -22.47
CA ILE A 79 -25.08 -13.78 -21.68
C ILE A 79 -26.52 -14.22 -21.43
N ASN A 80 -26.79 -14.76 -20.25
CA ASN A 80 -28.18 -14.96 -19.81
C ASN A 80 -28.85 -13.58 -19.76
N GLU A 81 -29.94 -13.43 -20.52
CA GLU A 81 -30.88 -12.30 -20.48
C GLU A 81 -31.71 -12.31 -19.20
N GLU A 82 -31.06 -12.48 -18.06
CA GLU A 82 -31.72 -12.40 -16.76
C GLU A 82 -31.28 -11.14 -16.05
N ASP A 83 -32.26 -10.38 -15.55
CA ASP A 83 -32.09 -9.35 -14.55
C ASP A 83 -31.48 -10.01 -13.29
N VAL A 84 -30.16 -10.20 -13.26
CA VAL A 84 -29.52 -10.78 -12.09
C VAL A 84 -29.34 -9.69 -11.06
N GLU A 85 -30.21 -9.71 -10.04
CA GLU A 85 -30.05 -8.93 -8.82
C GLU A 85 -28.85 -9.45 -8.03
N VAL A 86 -27.65 -8.95 -8.32
CA VAL A 86 -26.45 -9.28 -7.51
C VAL A 86 -26.46 -8.43 -6.25
N GLY A 87 -27.18 -8.91 -5.25
CA GLY A 87 -27.38 -8.21 -3.98
C GLY A 87 -27.41 -9.12 -2.76
N LYS A 88 -26.36 -9.10 -1.94
CA LYS A 88 -26.53 -9.42 -0.51
C LYS A 88 -27.07 -8.17 0.19
N GLU A 89 -28.25 -8.33 0.79
CA GLU A 89 -29.01 -7.39 1.64
C GLU A 89 -28.68 -5.90 1.42
N GLY A 90 -29.48 -5.25 0.56
CA GLY A 90 -29.46 -3.78 0.38
C GLY A 90 -28.69 -3.27 -0.83
N ARG A 91 -28.08 -4.15 -1.63
CA ARG A 91 -27.39 -3.80 -2.89
C ARG A 91 -28.21 -4.27 -4.08
N GLN A 92 -28.94 -3.38 -4.76
CA GLN A 92 -29.55 -3.72 -6.04
C GLN A 92 -28.69 -3.13 -7.16
N LEU A 93 -27.75 -3.95 -7.65
CA LEU A 93 -27.12 -3.72 -8.93
C LEU A 93 -28.04 -4.35 -9.98
N LYS A 94 -28.73 -3.51 -10.76
CA LYS A 94 -29.49 -3.97 -11.93
C LYS A 94 -28.64 -3.71 -13.15
N TYR A 95 -28.21 -4.78 -13.82
CA TYR A 95 -27.66 -4.69 -15.16
C TYR A 95 -28.72 -5.23 -16.12
N SER A 96 -28.96 -4.49 -17.20
CA SER A 96 -29.82 -4.95 -18.29
C SER A 96 -28.98 -4.95 -19.56
N VAL A 97 -28.90 -6.11 -20.20
CA VAL A 97 -28.30 -6.27 -21.53
C VAL A 97 -29.46 -6.36 -22.49
N THR A 98 -29.55 -5.43 -23.44
CA THR A 98 -30.54 -5.51 -24.52
C THR A 98 -29.77 -5.69 -25.83
N GLU A 99 -29.96 -6.84 -26.47
CA GLU A 99 -29.45 -7.07 -27.82
C GLU A 99 -30.25 -6.19 -28.80
N ASN A 100 -29.59 -5.27 -29.50
CA ASN A 100 -30.25 -4.45 -30.50
C ASN A 100 -29.49 -4.49 -31.83
N ARG A 101 -30.06 -5.26 -32.75
CA ARG A 101 -29.90 -5.27 -34.22
C ARG A 101 -28.50 -5.53 -34.80
N ASP A 102 -28.49 -6.42 -35.77
CA ASP A 102 -27.48 -6.51 -36.82
C ASP A 102 -27.51 -5.25 -37.69
N GLU A 103 -26.55 -4.34 -37.49
CA GLU A 103 -26.11 -3.43 -38.54
C GLU A 103 -24.68 -3.79 -38.92
N ASP A 104 -24.51 -4.16 -40.19
CA ASP A 104 -23.22 -4.23 -40.90
C ASP A 104 -22.18 -5.18 -40.26
N ASN A 105 -22.56 -6.46 -40.12
CA ASN A 105 -21.67 -7.57 -39.73
C ASN A 105 -21.06 -7.46 -38.31
N ASN A 106 -21.58 -6.57 -37.47
CA ASN A 106 -21.14 -6.35 -36.09
C ASN A 106 -22.31 -6.54 -35.11
N LYS A 107 -22.07 -7.27 -34.01
CA LYS A 107 -23.03 -7.36 -32.90
C LYS A 107 -22.77 -6.23 -31.89
N VAL A 108 -23.79 -5.41 -31.66
CA VAL A 108 -23.76 -4.31 -30.68
C VAL A 108 -24.52 -4.75 -29.44
N TYR A 109 -23.83 -4.77 -28.30
CA TYR A 109 -24.44 -5.06 -27.00
C TYR A 109 -24.54 -3.78 -26.19
N ASP A 110 -25.76 -3.34 -25.91
CA ASP A 110 -26.02 -2.23 -25.00
C ASP A 110 -26.03 -2.75 -23.57
N ILE A 111 -25.04 -2.34 -22.78
CA ILE A 111 -24.94 -2.67 -21.36
C ILE A 111 -25.39 -1.44 -20.57
N SER A 112 -26.57 -1.53 -19.96
CA SER A 112 -27.10 -0.51 -19.06
C SER A 112 -26.84 -0.93 -17.62
N PHE A 113 -26.03 -0.15 -16.91
CA PHE A 113 -25.79 -0.30 -15.48
C PHE A 113 -26.65 0.72 -14.72
N LEU A 114 -27.65 0.22 -14.00
CA LEU A 114 -28.46 1.02 -13.10
C LEU A 114 -27.96 0.82 -11.67
N LEU A 115 -27.38 1.88 -11.10
CA LEU A 115 -27.06 1.94 -9.69
C LEU A 115 -28.34 2.34 -8.95
N ASP A 116 -29.09 1.37 -8.43
CA ASP A 116 -30.28 1.70 -7.64
C ASP A 116 -29.86 2.29 -6.28
N LYS A 117 -30.62 3.29 -5.88
CA LYS A 117 -30.36 4.31 -4.85
C LYS A 117 -29.48 3.84 -3.67
N LEU A 118 -28.22 4.31 -3.62
CA LEU A 118 -27.43 4.25 -2.38
C LEU A 118 -28.04 5.22 -1.36
N THR A 119 -28.57 4.69 -0.26
CA THR A 119 -29.15 5.49 0.83
C THR A 119 -28.04 6.03 1.74
N GLY A 120 -28.26 7.16 2.42
CA GLY A 120 -27.24 7.79 3.28
C GLY A 120 -26.72 6.91 4.42
N THR A 121 -27.48 5.90 4.86
CA THR A 121 -27.02 4.90 5.85
C THR A 121 -25.92 3.98 5.28
N GLU A 122 -26.07 3.53 4.04
CA GLU A 122 -25.10 2.65 3.37
C GLU A 122 -23.83 3.41 2.98
N LEU A 123 -23.98 4.66 2.55
CA LEU A 123 -22.85 5.54 2.27
C LEU A 123 -22.00 5.77 3.54
N LYS A 124 -22.65 5.93 4.70
CA LYS A 124 -21.95 6.03 5.99
C LYS A 124 -21.20 4.75 6.35
N LEU A 125 -21.78 3.58 6.10
CA LEU A 125 -21.13 2.30 6.40
C LEU A 125 -19.89 2.08 5.53
N VAL A 126 -20.00 2.32 4.22
CA VAL A 126 -18.87 2.22 3.27
C VAL A 126 -17.80 3.27 3.59
N ALA A 127 -18.19 4.51 3.86
CA ALA A 127 -17.26 5.57 4.26
C ALA A 127 -16.56 5.23 5.58
N ALA A 128 -17.28 4.77 6.60
CA ALA A 128 -16.69 4.36 7.87
C ALA A 128 -15.70 3.20 7.69
N GLY A 129 -16.04 2.20 6.87
CA GLY A 129 -15.14 1.09 6.53
C GLY A 129 -13.87 1.57 5.81
N ALA A 130 -14.01 2.42 4.80
CA ALA A 130 -12.87 3.00 4.08
C ALA A 130 -11.97 3.83 5.01
N MET A 131 -12.56 4.67 5.85
CA MET A 131 -11.82 5.50 6.82
C MET A 131 -11.09 4.65 7.85
N ALA A 132 -11.69 3.56 8.32
CA ALA A 132 -11.03 2.61 9.24
C ALA A 132 -9.81 1.94 8.57
N LEU A 133 -9.95 1.51 7.31
CA LEU A 133 -8.82 0.94 6.55
C LEU A 133 -7.71 1.96 6.32
N ILE A 134 -8.05 3.22 6.00
CA ILE A 134 -7.07 4.30 5.84
C ILE A 134 -6.37 4.59 7.17
N ALA A 135 -7.11 4.73 8.27
CA ALA A 135 -6.55 4.97 9.60
C ALA A 135 -5.59 3.84 10.02
N LEU A 136 -5.97 2.59 9.80
CA LEU A 136 -5.10 1.43 10.04
C LEU A 136 -3.83 1.48 9.19
N SER A 137 -3.94 1.87 7.91
CA SER A 137 -2.78 2.00 7.02
C SER A 137 -1.80 3.07 7.52
N LEU A 138 -2.31 4.23 7.94
CA LEU A 138 -1.49 5.33 8.48
C LEU A 138 -0.80 4.92 9.79
N LEU A 139 -1.49 4.18 10.65
CA LEU A 139 -0.92 3.66 11.89
C LEU A 139 0.26 2.72 11.59
N ILE A 140 0.08 1.74 10.71
CA ILE A 140 1.15 0.79 10.34
C ILE A 140 2.35 1.53 9.73
N LEU A 141 2.10 2.48 8.82
CA LEU A 141 3.16 3.29 8.21
C LEU A 141 3.90 4.14 9.26
N SER A 142 3.19 4.69 10.25
CA SER A 142 3.81 5.48 11.32
C SER A 142 4.80 4.65 12.15
N ILE A 143 4.46 3.38 12.44
CA ILE A 143 5.33 2.45 13.16
C ILE A 143 6.62 2.22 12.34
N ILE A 144 6.50 1.96 11.04
CA ILE A 144 7.64 1.76 10.14
C ILE A 144 8.55 2.98 10.15
N VAL A 145 8.00 4.19 10.03
CA VAL A 145 8.76 5.43 10.05
C VAL A 145 9.47 5.63 11.40
N ILE A 146 8.82 5.29 12.52
CA ILE A 146 9.44 5.37 13.87
C ILE A 146 10.66 4.45 13.97
N PHE A 147 10.56 3.21 13.49
CA PHE A 147 11.71 2.29 13.48
C PHE A 147 12.79 2.73 12.48
N GLY A 148 12.40 3.26 11.32
CA GLY A 148 13.31 3.87 10.36
C GLY A 148 14.09 5.03 10.98
N LYS A 149 13.44 5.89 11.76
CA LYS A 149 14.10 7.00 12.47
C LYS A 149 15.14 6.50 13.47
N LYS A 150 14.82 5.42 14.20
CA LYS A 150 15.78 4.80 15.13
C LYS A 150 17.00 4.25 14.40
N LEU A 151 16.81 3.64 13.21
CA LEU A 151 17.90 3.19 12.35
C LEU A 151 18.72 4.35 11.80
N ALA A 152 18.07 5.37 11.24
CA ALA A 152 18.74 6.57 10.71
C ALA A 152 19.58 7.27 11.78
N LYS A 153 19.07 7.36 13.02
CA LYS A 153 19.82 7.91 14.16
C LYS A 153 21.03 7.05 14.51
N ALA A 154 20.91 5.73 14.49
CA ALA A 154 22.05 4.84 14.73
C ALA A 154 23.11 4.98 13.63
N LEU A 155 22.69 5.07 12.36
CA LEU A 155 23.59 5.30 11.23
C LEU A 155 24.23 6.68 11.23
N ALA A 156 23.64 7.69 11.88
CA ALA A 156 24.17 9.05 11.91
C ALA A 156 25.37 9.24 12.85
N THR A 157 25.55 8.32 13.78
CA THR A 157 26.55 8.38 14.85
C THR A 157 27.34 7.07 14.95
N CYS A 158 27.38 6.26 13.89
CA CYS A 158 28.08 4.98 13.92
C CYS A 158 29.54 5.15 13.55
N ASP A 159 30.40 4.33 14.16
CA ASP A 159 31.80 4.19 13.77
C ASP A 159 31.98 3.13 12.67
N SER A 160 31.01 2.23 12.55
CA SER A 160 30.92 1.21 11.51
C SER A 160 29.46 0.85 11.21
N PRO A 161 29.09 0.62 9.94
CA PRO A 161 27.75 0.13 9.60
C PRO A 161 27.46 -1.29 10.13
N PHE A 162 28.49 -2.01 10.58
CA PHE A 162 28.39 -3.35 11.17
C PHE A 162 28.38 -3.33 12.70
N GLU A 163 28.24 -2.16 13.32
CA GLU A 163 28.09 -2.05 14.77
C GLU A 163 26.78 -2.71 15.25
N ASP A 164 26.82 -3.41 16.38
CA ASP A 164 25.66 -4.10 16.95
C ASP A 164 24.43 -3.20 17.10
N ASN A 165 24.65 -1.94 17.47
CA ASN A 165 23.55 -0.99 17.61
C ASN A 165 22.84 -0.76 16.27
N VAL A 166 23.60 -0.53 15.19
CA VAL A 166 23.07 -0.37 13.83
C VAL A 166 22.34 -1.63 13.39
N LEU A 167 22.98 -2.80 13.53
CA LEU A 167 22.40 -4.10 13.15
C LEU A 167 21.08 -4.40 13.90
N LYS A 168 21.04 -4.11 15.20
CA LYS A 168 19.84 -4.29 16.03
C LYS A 168 18.70 -3.35 15.60
N LYS A 169 19.00 -2.08 15.30
CA LYS A 169 17.98 -1.15 14.79
C LYS A 169 17.52 -1.52 13.38
N MET A 170 18.43 -2.00 12.55
CA MET A 170 18.14 -2.44 11.19
C MET A 170 17.22 -3.66 11.19
N LYS A 171 17.49 -4.67 12.04
CA LYS A 171 16.61 -5.83 12.24
C LYS A 171 15.22 -5.43 12.74
N SER A 172 15.16 -4.50 13.70
CA SER A 172 13.89 -3.98 14.23
C SER A 172 13.09 -3.24 13.14
N PHE A 173 13.76 -2.47 12.28
CA PHE A 173 13.13 -1.84 11.12
C PHE A 173 12.62 -2.87 10.12
N GLY A 174 13.42 -3.88 9.77
CA GLY A 174 12.99 -4.98 8.89
C GLY A 174 11.72 -5.68 9.38
N PHE A 175 11.65 -6.02 10.67
CA PHE A 175 10.43 -6.62 11.24
C PHE A 175 9.23 -5.69 11.26
N SER A 176 9.44 -4.38 11.41
CA SER A 176 8.34 -3.40 11.36
C SER A 176 7.64 -3.34 9.99
N LEU A 177 8.28 -3.84 8.93
CA LEU A 177 7.68 -3.90 7.58
C LEU A 177 6.72 -5.09 7.40
N ILE A 178 6.78 -6.11 8.25
CA ILE A 178 5.95 -7.32 8.11
C ILE A 178 4.45 -7.01 8.24
N PRO A 179 3.97 -6.25 9.24
CA PRO A 179 2.57 -5.86 9.33
C PRO A 179 2.05 -5.15 8.08
N TRP A 180 2.89 -4.35 7.41
CA TRP A 180 2.53 -3.68 6.16
C TRP A 180 2.40 -4.64 4.99
N ALA A 181 3.33 -5.59 4.85
CA ALA A 181 3.25 -6.63 3.83
C ALA A 181 1.97 -7.47 3.99
N LEU A 182 1.64 -7.87 5.22
CA LEU A 182 0.40 -8.61 5.52
C LEU A 182 -0.85 -7.77 5.23
N TYR A 183 -0.86 -6.50 5.65
CA TYR A 183 -1.96 -5.58 5.35
C TYR A 183 -2.17 -5.43 3.83
N LYS A 184 -1.10 -5.26 3.06
CA LYS A 184 -1.17 -5.15 1.61
C LYS A 184 -1.54 -6.45 0.91
N LEU A 185 -1.25 -7.61 1.50
CA LEU A 185 -1.68 -8.89 0.98
C LEU A 185 -3.19 -9.11 1.16
N ILE A 186 -3.77 -8.62 2.26
CA ILE A 186 -5.20 -8.76 2.56
C ILE A 186 -6.04 -7.70 1.82
N VAL A 187 -5.57 -6.45 1.80
CA VAL A 187 -6.34 -5.30 1.27
C VAL A 187 -5.95 -4.94 -0.17
N GLY A 188 -4.75 -5.33 -0.62
CA GLY A 188 -4.24 -4.99 -1.95
C GLY A 188 -4.44 -6.12 -2.95
N ASN A 189 -4.60 -5.74 -4.23
CA ASN A 189 -4.56 -6.67 -5.37
C ASN A 189 -3.11 -7.16 -5.62
N LEU A 190 -2.69 -7.37 -6.88
CA LEU A 190 -1.33 -7.83 -7.23
C LEU A 190 -0.18 -7.07 -6.52
N GLY A 191 -0.39 -5.81 -6.13
CA GLY A 191 0.56 -5.02 -5.32
C GLY A 191 0.86 -5.58 -3.92
N GLY A 192 0.01 -6.46 -3.38
CA GLY A 192 0.25 -7.17 -2.13
C GLY A 192 1.43 -8.13 -2.22
N ILE A 193 1.46 -8.96 -3.26
CA ILE A 193 2.52 -9.94 -3.51
C ILE A 193 3.86 -9.23 -3.75
N THR A 194 3.87 -8.16 -4.54
CA THR A 194 5.11 -7.37 -4.78
C THR A 194 5.65 -6.76 -3.49
N THR A 195 4.77 -6.31 -2.59
CA THR A 195 5.16 -5.76 -1.28
C THR A 195 5.77 -6.84 -0.39
N VAL A 196 5.19 -8.05 -0.37
CA VAL A 196 5.75 -9.19 0.37
C VAL A 196 7.15 -9.53 -0.12
N ILE A 197 7.34 -9.64 -1.45
CA ILE A 197 8.65 -9.91 -2.05
C ILE A 197 9.66 -8.82 -1.65
N PHE A 198 9.27 -7.54 -1.72
CA PHE A 198 10.12 -6.43 -1.30
C PHE A 198 10.57 -6.57 0.16
N VAL A 199 9.65 -6.88 1.08
CA VAL A 199 9.99 -7.07 2.50
C VAL A 199 10.91 -8.26 2.72
N LEU A 200 10.71 -9.38 1.99
CA LEU A 200 11.62 -10.53 2.04
C LEU A 200 13.03 -10.18 1.57
N ILE A 201 13.15 -9.39 0.49
CA ILE A 201 14.45 -8.90 -0.01
C ILE A 201 15.14 -8.03 1.06
N VAL A 202 14.42 -7.11 1.70
CA VAL A 202 14.97 -6.30 2.79
C VAL A 202 15.46 -7.20 3.94
N LEU A 203 14.67 -8.17 4.38
CA LEU A 203 15.08 -9.12 5.44
C LEU A 203 16.28 -9.96 5.03
N LEU A 204 16.40 -10.35 3.75
CA LEU A 204 17.55 -11.06 3.22
C LEU A 204 18.81 -10.20 3.32
N PHE A 205 18.76 -8.93 2.88
CA PHE A 205 19.90 -8.02 3.05
C PHE A 205 20.28 -7.86 4.51
N ILE A 206 19.30 -7.71 5.41
CA ILE A 206 19.57 -7.62 6.85
C ILE A 206 20.30 -8.86 7.37
N SER A 207 19.93 -10.05 6.88
CA SER A 207 20.60 -11.31 7.22
C SER A 207 22.06 -11.33 6.73
N VAL A 208 22.28 -10.93 5.47
CA VAL A 208 23.63 -10.84 4.87
C VAL A 208 24.52 -9.87 5.64
N PHE A 209 24.01 -8.70 6.02
CA PHE A 209 24.78 -7.73 6.82
C PHE A 209 25.12 -8.26 8.21
N ASN A 210 24.18 -8.92 8.88
CA ASN A 210 24.44 -9.55 10.19
C ASN A 210 25.51 -10.66 10.07
N TYR A 211 25.45 -11.47 9.01
CA TYR A 211 26.45 -12.50 8.77
C TYR A 211 27.83 -11.91 8.44
N GLY A 212 27.88 -10.85 7.62
CA GLY A 212 29.11 -10.12 7.33
C GLY A 212 29.76 -9.52 8.59
N ALA A 213 28.96 -8.97 9.51
CA ALA A 213 29.46 -8.50 10.80
C ALA A 213 30.06 -9.63 11.66
N LYS A 214 29.44 -10.81 11.63
CA LYS A 214 29.95 -12.00 12.33
C LYS A 214 31.31 -12.43 11.78
N LEU A 215 31.46 -12.47 10.45
CA LEU A 215 32.73 -12.81 9.80
C LEU A 215 33.84 -11.81 10.09
N GLN A 216 33.52 -10.51 10.14
CA GLN A 216 34.50 -9.47 10.49
C GLN A 216 35.02 -9.65 11.93
N ARG A 217 34.13 -10.00 12.87
CA ARG A 217 34.51 -10.30 14.25
C ARG A 217 35.39 -11.53 14.36
N GLU A 218 34.99 -12.63 13.70
CA GLU A 218 35.78 -13.87 13.70
C GLU A 218 37.17 -13.65 13.09
N SER A 219 37.29 -12.77 12.08
CA SER A 219 38.59 -12.42 11.49
C SER A 219 39.45 -11.59 12.44
N ASP A 220 38.86 -10.58 13.10
CA ASP A 220 39.57 -9.72 14.06
C ASP A 220 40.01 -10.47 15.34
N GLU A 221 39.29 -11.52 15.75
CA GLU A 221 39.64 -12.36 16.91
C GLU A 221 40.72 -13.41 16.62
N THR A 222 41.06 -13.66 15.35
CA THR A 222 42.07 -14.66 14.92
C THR A 222 43.46 -14.09 14.63
N LEU A 223 43.64 -12.77 14.75
CA LEU A 223 44.91 -12.04 14.61
C LEU A 223 45.46 -11.63 15.98
#